data_AF-A0A1T5M0S3-F1
#
_entry.id   AF-A0A1T5M0S3-F1
#
_cell.length_a   1.000
_cell.length_b   1.000
_cell.length_c   1.000
_cell.angle_alpha   90.00
_cell.angle_beta   90.00
_cell.angle_gamma   90.00
#
_symmetry.space_group_name_H-M   'P 1'
#
loop_
_entity.id
_entity.type
_entity.pdbx_description
1 polymer ?
#
loop_
_entity_poly.entity_id
_entity_poly.type
_entity_poly.pdbx_seq_one_letter_code
_entity_poly.pdbx_strand_id
1 'polypeptide(L)'
;MHNLEMGIRGYGVTKDTNLLSPALDAINVADDRFGEIKMALDSQQYDPTQLEDLRKVYKEYMDYVLEMKRVADLDSMQRFKEMMKEDRGLQVFMKWIEKGVPIIEYEKALKAQANIEYQSAVNNNLYLQVFILLIGLPTLGYIIYKVQSDDRQRLSLLVKLEENNRRYIFNPGTEVAVTDPEHVIGNSIVNLQQASEFIENISEGKYTAQWTGLCEANQELNKTSLAGRLTNMRAQLEQMKREEERRLDQ
;
A
#
# COMPACT_ATOMS: atom_id res chain seq x y z
N MET A 1 18.75 -38.70 -27.36
CA MET A 1 18.49 -39.92 -28.16
C MET A 1 18.81 -39.71 -29.64
N HIS A 2 18.15 -38.77 -30.32
CA HIS A 2 18.38 -38.50 -31.75
C HIS A 2 19.87 -38.26 -32.11
N ASN A 3 20.59 -37.48 -31.30
CA ASN A 3 22.03 -37.23 -31.50
C ASN A 3 22.89 -38.49 -31.35
N LEU A 4 22.49 -39.44 -30.47
CA LEU A 4 23.21 -40.71 -30.28
C LEU A 4 23.10 -41.57 -31.54
N GLU A 5 21.88 -41.76 -32.04
CA GLU A 5 21.60 -42.56 -33.23
C GLU A 5 22.21 -41.98 -34.50
N MET A 6 21.99 -40.69 -34.75
CA MET A 6 22.53 -40.06 -35.95
C MET A 6 24.04 -39.99 -35.92
N GLY A 7 24.63 -39.69 -34.76
CA GLY A 7 26.08 -39.56 -34.65
C GLY A 7 26.81 -40.87 -34.87
N ILE A 8 26.34 -41.97 -34.26
CA ILE A 8 26.97 -43.28 -34.45
C ILE A 8 26.78 -43.83 -35.87
N ARG A 9 25.60 -43.61 -36.48
CA ARG A 9 25.32 -44.03 -37.85
C ARG A 9 26.17 -43.25 -38.85
N GLY A 10 26.27 -41.93 -38.68
CA GLY A 10 27.12 -41.07 -39.50
C GLY A 10 28.58 -41.49 -39.42
N TYR A 11 29.09 -41.65 -38.20
CA TYR A 11 30.46 -42.11 -37.95
C TYR A 11 30.76 -43.47 -38.56
N GLY A 12 29.86 -44.45 -38.40
CA GLY A 12 30.04 -45.78 -38.96
C GLY A 12 30.15 -45.79 -40.49
N VAL A 13 29.48 -44.85 -41.18
CA VAL A 13 29.50 -44.77 -42.64
C VAL A 13 30.69 -43.96 -43.16
N THR A 14 30.99 -42.81 -42.56
CA THR A 14 31.97 -41.86 -43.11
C THR A 14 33.33 -41.89 -42.41
N LYS A 15 33.41 -42.47 -41.21
CA LYS A 15 34.53 -42.36 -40.27
C LYS A 15 34.85 -40.92 -39.83
N ASP A 16 33.96 -39.98 -40.09
CA ASP A 16 34.13 -38.58 -39.70
C ASP A 16 33.83 -38.41 -38.20
N THR A 17 34.88 -38.16 -37.42
CA THR A 17 34.78 -37.95 -35.97
C THR A 17 33.92 -36.74 -35.59
N ASN A 18 33.74 -35.77 -36.48
CA ASN A 18 32.88 -34.62 -36.22
C ASN A 18 31.40 -35.03 -36.10
N LEU A 19 30.98 -36.05 -36.86
CA LEU A 19 29.63 -36.60 -36.77
C LEU A 19 29.41 -37.38 -35.47
N LEU A 20 30.48 -37.90 -34.86
CA LEU A 20 30.42 -38.64 -33.61
C LEU A 20 30.33 -37.73 -32.37
N SER A 21 30.89 -36.52 -32.43
CA SER A 21 30.97 -35.61 -31.28
C SER A 21 29.62 -35.40 -30.57
N PRO A 22 28.51 -35.09 -31.27
CA PRO A 22 27.22 -34.88 -30.59
C PRO A 22 26.70 -36.12 -29.85
N ALA A 23 27.07 -37.32 -30.29
CA ALA A 23 26.73 -38.55 -29.58
C ALA A 23 27.54 -38.70 -28.29
N LEU A 24 28.86 -38.46 -28.35
CA LEU A 24 29.72 -38.53 -27.16
C LEU A 24 29.35 -37.46 -26.14
N ASP A 25 29.06 -36.23 -26.59
CA ASP A 25 28.60 -35.15 -25.72
C ASP A 25 27.28 -35.54 -25.02
N ALA A 26 26.33 -36.13 -25.77
CA ALA A 26 25.08 -36.58 -25.20
C ALA A 26 25.26 -37.71 -24.17
N ILE A 27 26.24 -38.61 -24.37
CA ILE A 27 26.57 -39.66 -23.39
C ILE A 27 27.14 -39.03 -22.11
N ASN A 28 28.08 -38.11 -22.27
CA ASN A 28 28.80 -37.51 -21.14
C ASN A 28 27.88 -36.71 -20.21
N VAL A 29 26.84 -36.06 -20.74
CA VAL A 29 25.91 -35.25 -19.94
C VAL A 29 24.66 -35.99 -19.49
N ALA A 30 24.42 -37.21 -19.97
CA ALA A 30 23.15 -37.90 -19.73
C ALA A 30 22.89 -38.17 -18.24
N ASP A 31 23.89 -38.67 -17.52
CA ASP A 31 23.76 -39.00 -16.09
C ASP A 31 23.46 -37.74 -15.25
N ASP A 32 24.14 -36.63 -15.53
CA ASP A 32 23.89 -35.35 -14.87
C ASP A 32 22.46 -34.86 -15.13
N ARG A 33 21.97 -34.96 -16.37
CA ARG A 33 20.59 -34.58 -16.72
C ARG A 33 19.54 -35.45 -16.02
N PHE A 34 19.77 -36.76 -15.94
CA PHE A 34 18.89 -37.63 -15.16
C PHE A 34 18.92 -37.28 -13.66
N GLY A 35 20.08 -36.89 -13.13
CA GLY A 35 20.21 -36.38 -11.77
C GLY A 35 19.41 -35.09 -11.52
N GLU A 36 19.52 -34.12 -12.41
CA GLU A 36 18.76 -32.86 -12.36
C GLU A 36 17.24 -33.11 -12.41
N ILE A 37 16.78 -33.96 -13.35
CA ILE A 37 15.36 -34.30 -13.48
C ILE A 37 14.87 -35.02 -12.22
N LYS A 38 15.67 -35.94 -11.67
CA LYS A 38 15.32 -36.64 -10.43
C LYS A 38 15.14 -35.66 -9.27
N MET A 39 16.09 -34.76 -9.07
CA MET A 39 16.01 -33.76 -8.01
C MET A 39 14.76 -32.87 -8.17
N ALA A 40 14.44 -32.47 -9.40
CA ALA A 40 13.24 -31.71 -9.69
C ALA A 40 11.95 -32.49 -9.38
N LEU A 41 11.87 -33.78 -9.76
CA LEU A 41 10.73 -34.65 -9.47
C LEU A 41 10.58 -34.96 -7.98
N ASP A 42 11.69 -35.21 -7.28
CA ASP A 42 11.71 -35.43 -5.83
C ASP A 42 11.17 -34.19 -5.09
N SER A 43 11.56 -32.98 -5.52
CA SER A 43 11.03 -31.73 -4.95
C SER A 43 9.52 -31.55 -5.16
N GLN A 44 8.97 -32.18 -6.20
CA GLN A 44 7.55 -32.18 -6.54
C GLN A 44 6.81 -33.37 -5.91
N GLN A 45 7.50 -34.19 -5.11
CA GLN A 45 6.97 -35.42 -4.49
C GLN A 45 6.48 -36.45 -5.52
N TYR A 46 7.08 -36.47 -6.72
CA TYR A 46 6.81 -37.48 -7.74
C TYR A 46 7.67 -38.73 -7.51
N ASP A 47 7.14 -39.93 -7.78
CA ASP A 47 7.87 -41.19 -7.62
C ASP A 47 9.00 -41.32 -8.67
N PRO A 48 10.28 -41.33 -8.26
CA PRO A 48 11.41 -41.37 -9.19
C PRO A 48 11.62 -42.75 -9.85
N THR A 49 10.89 -43.78 -9.44
CA THR A 49 11.07 -45.16 -9.94
C THR A 49 10.99 -45.24 -11.47
N GLN A 50 10.04 -44.53 -12.07
CA GLN A 50 9.86 -44.52 -13.53
C GLN A 50 11.04 -43.88 -14.27
N LEU A 51 11.65 -42.85 -13.65
CA LEU A 51 12.83 -42.17 -14.21
C LEU A 51 14.08 -43.05 -14.10
N GLU A 52 14.26 -43.78 -12.99
CA GLU A 52 15.41 -44.68 -12.82
C GLU A 52 15.35 -45.88 -13.76
N ASP A 53 14.15 -46.45 -13.99
CA ASP A 53 13.94 -47.50 -15.00
C ASP A 53 14.35 -47.01 -16.39
N LEU A 54 13.94 -45.78 -16.74
CA LEU A 54 14.27 -45.15 -18.00
C LEU A 54 15.76 -44.86 -18.11
N ARG A 55 16.39 -44.34 -17.05
CA ARG A 55 17.83 -44.07 -16.98
C ARG A 55 18.64 -45.34 -17.23
N LYS A 56 18.24 -46.47 -16.63
CA LYS A 56 18.90 -47.76 -16.84
C LYS A 56 18.88 -48.16 -18.32
N VAL A 57 17.72 -48.10 -18.96
CA VAL A 57 17.56 -48.43 -20.39
C VAL A 57 18.38 -47.49 -21.29
N TYR A 58 18.42 -46.20 -20.94
CA TYR A 58 19.28 -45.24 -21.63
C TYR A 58 20.77 -45.57 -21.47
N LYS A 59 21.21 -45.92 -20.26
CA LYS A 59 22.61 -46.29 -19.99
C LYS A 59 23.05 -47.53 -20.77
N GLU A 60 22.24 -48.58 -20.75
CA GLU A 60 22.49 -49.80 -21.52
C GLU A 60 22.62 -49.49 -23.03
N TYR A 61 21.83 -48.55 -23.54
CA TYR A 61 21.92 -48.11 -24.93
C TYR A 61 23.17 -47.24 -25.20
N MET A 62 23.57 -46.37 -24.28
CA MET A 62 24.80 -45.59 -24.41
C MET A 62 26.03 -46.51 -24.44
N ASP A 63 26.08 -47.51 -23.56
CA ASP A 63 27.14 -48.52 -23.56
C ASP A 63 27.17 -49.29 -24.89
N TYR A 64 26.00 -49.61 -25.44
CA TYR A 64 25.88 -50.24 -26.76
C TYR A 64 26.40 -49.35 -27.90
N VAL A 65 26.13 -48.03 -27.85
CA VAL A 65 26.65 -47.06 -28.83
C VAL A 65 28.17 -46.93 -28.75
N LEU A 66 28.76 -46.96 -27.55
CA LEU A 66 30.21 -46.97 -27.37
C LEU A 66 30.84 -48.25 -27.92
N GLU A 67 30.18 -49.39 -27.74
CA GLU A 67 30.62 -50.65 -28.33
C GLU A 67 30.52 -50.64 -29.86
N MET A 68 29.45 -50.07 -30.43
CA MET A 68 29.33 -49.86 -31.87
C MET A 68 30.46 -48.98 -32.41
N LYS A 69 30.85 -47.94 -31.68
CA LYS A 69 32.01 -47.09 -32.03
C LYS A 69 33.27 -47.94 -32.07
N ARG A 70 33.52 -48.76 -31.04
CA ARG A 70 34.70 -49.65 -30.99
C ARG A 70 34.74 -50.63 -32.17
N VAL A 71 33.60 -51.22 -32.52
CA VAL A 71 33.48 -52.11 -33.69
C VAL A 71 33.73 -51.37 -35.00
N ALA A 72 33.27 -50.12 -35.11
CA ALA A 72 33.59 -49.25 -36.24
C ALA A 72 35.10 -48.93 -36.28
N ASP A 73 35.74 -48.62 -35.17
CA ASP A 73 37.19 -48.32 -35.10
C ASP A 73 38.05 -49.51 -35.58
N LEU A 74 37.59 -50.75 -35.36
CA LEU A 74 38.26 -51.99 -35.78
C LEU A 74 37.98 -52.40 -37.24
N ASP A 75 37.31 -51.55 -38.02
CA ASP A 75 36.91 -51.79 -39.41
C ASP A 75 36.08 -53.06 -39.65
N SER A 76 35.42 -53.57 -38.61
CA SER A 76 34.51 -54.71 -38.72
C SER A 76 33.12 -54.26 -39.17
N MET A 77 33.02 -53.78 -40.42
CA MET A 77 31.80 -53.16 -40.95
C MET A 77 30.61 -54.12 -41.02
N GLN A 78 30.87 -55.42 -41.23
CA GLN A 78 29.83 -56.43 -41.21
C GLN A 78 29.18 -56.54 -39.82
N ARG A 79 30.00 -56.58 -38.76
CA ARG A 79 29.53 -56.61 -37.38
C ARG A 79 28.81 -55.32 -36.99
N PHE A 80 29.33 -54.18 -37.42
CA PHE A 80 28.68 -52.88 -37.21
C PHE A 80 27.27 -52.84 -37.82
N LYS A 81 27.10 -53.35 -39.05
CA LYS A 81 25.79 -53.44 -39.72
C LYS A 81 24.84 -54.38 -38.99
N GLU A 82 25.32 -55.50 -38.47
CA GLU A 82 24.51 -56.41 -37.64
C GLU A 82 24.03 -55.71 -36.38
N MET A 83 24.91 -54.99 -35.69
CA MET A 83 24.55 -54.21 -34.50
C MET A 83 23.52 -53.12 -34.80
N MET A 84 23.61 -52.45 -35.96
CA MET A 84 22.59 -51.47 -36.37
C MET A 84 21.22 -52.13 -36.61
N LYS A 85 21.17 -53.36 -37.11
CA LYS A 85 19.92 -54.08 -37.38
C LYS A 85 19.17 -54.49 -36.11
N GLU A 86 19.85 -54.58 -34.97
CA GLU A 86 19.20 -54.86 -33.68
C GLU A 86 18.24 -53.74 -33.23
N ASP A 87 18.39 -52.53 -33.78
CA ASP A 87 17.54 -51.35 -33.54
C ASP A 87 17.17 -51.12 -32.06
N ARG A 88 18.16 -51.24 -31.19
CA ARG A 88 17.99 -50.99 -29.74
C ARG A 88 17.55 -49.56 -29.44
N GLY A 89 17.76 -48.64 -30.39
CA GLY A 89 17.22 -47.30 -30.36
C GLY A 89 15.71 -47.32 -30.19
N LEU A 90 14.98 -48.00 -31.08
CA LEU A 90 13.52 -48.11 -30.96
C LEU A 90 13.05 -48.60 -29.58
N GLN A 91 13.76 -49.54 -28.95
CA GLN A 91 13.41 -50.03 -27.62
C GLN A 91 13.50 -48.94 -26.55
N VAL A 92 14.54 -48.12 -26.59
CA VAL A 92 14.69 -46.94 -25.71
C VAL A 92 13.57 -45.93 -25.95
N PHE A 93 13.19 -45.71 -27.22
CA PHE A 93 12.10 -44.79 -27.56
C PHE A 93 10.75 -45.29 -27.03
N MET A 94 10.47 -46.58 -27.18
CA MET A 94 9.25 -47.19 -26.64
C MET A 94 9.23 -47.10 -25.11
N LYS A 95 10.37 -47.29 -24.44
CA LYS A 95 10.47 -47.09 -22.99
C LYS A 95 10.27 -45.64 -22.58
N TRP A 96 10.79 -44.69 -23.37
CA TRP A 96 10.55 -43.26 -23.19
C TRP A 96 9.07 -42.92 -23.32
N ILE A 97 8.35 -43.51 -24.29
CA ILE A 97 6.89 -43.34 -24.39
C ILE A 97 6.21 -43.90 -23.13
N GLU A 98 6.56 -45.11 -22.72
CA GLU A 98 5.92 -45.79 -21.58
C GLU A 98 6.14 -45.04 -20.26
N LYS A 99 7.34 -44.52 -20.01
CA LYS A 99 7.75 -43.97 -18.71
C LYS A 99 7.94 -42.45 -18.71
N GLY A 100 8.45 -41.87 -19.79
CA GLY A 100 8.73 -40.44 -19.90
C GLY A 100 7.49 -39.59 -20.18
N VAL A 101 6.55 -40.08 -20.99
CA VAL A 101 5.30 -39.33 -21.29
C VAL A 101 4.46 -39.10 -20.02
N PRO A 102 4.22 -40.10 -19.15
CA PRO A 102 3.52 -39.86 -17.88
C PRO A 102 4.16 -38.79 -16.98
N ILE A 103 5.50 -38.71 -16.96
CA ILE A 103 6.23 -37.66 -16.21
C ILE A 103 5.90 -36.28 -16.80
N ILE A 104 5.92 -36.14 -18.13
CA ILE A 104 5.57 -34.89 -18.81
C ILE A 104 4.10 -34.51 -18.56
N GLU A 105 3.19 -35.48 -18.58
CA GLU A 105 1.77 -35.26 -18.30
C GLU A 105 1.54 -34.82 -16.86
N TYR A 106 2.25 -35.43 -15.91
CA TYR A 106 2.24 -34.99 -14.52
C TYR A 106 2.70 -33.54 -14.37
N GLU A 107 3.84 -33.17 -14.98
CA GLU A 107 4.32 -31.78 -14.93
C GLU A 107 3.33 -30.79 -15.56
N LYS A 108 2.68 -31.17 -16.67
CA LYS A 108 1.65 -30.35 -17.32
C LYS A 108 0.44 -30.16 -16.41
N ALA A 109 -0.01 -31.22 -15.74
CA ALA A 109 -1.11 -31.14 -14.78
C ALA A 109 -0.76 -30.24 -13.60
N LEU A 110 0.45 -30.38 -13.04
CA LEU A 110 0.93 -29.54 -11.94
C LEU A 110 1.01 -28.06 -12.35
N LYS A 111 1.54 -27.76 -13.54
CA LYS A 111 1.58 -26.38 -14.08
C LYS A 111 0.18 -25.82 -14.32
N ALA A 112 -0.75 -26.63 -14.83
CA ALA A 112 -2.13 -26.20 -15.03
C ALA A 112 -2.82 -25.88 -13.70
N GLN A 113 -2.64 -26.73 -12.69
CA GLN A 113 -3.17 -26.52 -11.34
C GLN A 113 -2.60 -25.25 -10.70
N ALA A 114 -1.28 -25.07 -10.74
CA ALA A 114 -0.62 -23.88 -10.21
C ALA A 114 -1.10 -22.60 -10.92
N ASN A 115 -1.36 -22.66 -12.24
CA ASN A 115 -1.90 -21.53 -12.97
C ASN A 115 -3.35 -21.22 -12.55
N ILE A 116 -4.19 -22.24 -12.32
CA ILE A 116 -5.56 -22.04 -11.83
C ILE A 116 -5.55 -21.40 -10.44
N GLU A 117 -4.71 -21.90 -9.52
CA GLU A 117 -4.56 -21.34 -8.17
C GLU A 117 -4.05 -19.90 -8.21
N TYR A 118 -3.04 -19.63 -9.03
CA TYR A 118 -2.52 -18.28 -9.25
C TYR A 118 -3.60 -17.33 -9.78
N GLN A 119 -4.35 -17.73 -10.81
CA GLN A 119 -5.44 -16.91 -11.36
C GLN A 119 -6.55 -16.68 -10.32
N SER A 120 -6.87 -17.69 -9.51
CA SER A 120 -7.82 -17.55 -8.39
C SER A 120 -7.33 -16.55 -7.36
N ALA A 121 -6.04 -16.61 -6.97
CA ALA A 121 -5.44 -15.65 -6.04
C ALA A 121 -5.44 -14.22 -6.59
N VAL A 122 -5.14 -14.04 -7.88
CA VAL A 122 -5.20 -12.73 -8.56
C VAL A 122 -6.63 -12.19 -8.55
N ASN A 123 -7.62 -13.00 -8.89
CA ASN A 123 -9.03 -12.59 -8.87
C ASN A 123 -9.50 -12.23 -7.46
N ASN A 124 -9.11 -13.01 -6.44
CA ASN A 124 -9.42 -12.71 -5.05
C ASN A 124 -8.80 -11.38 -4.58
N ASN A 125 -7.56 -11.11 -4.97
CA ASN A 125 -6.90 -9.84 -4.68
C ASN A 125 -7.63 -8.66 -5.36
N LEU A 126 -8.08 -8.84 -6.61
CA LEU A 126 -8.88 -7.83 -7.30
C LEU A 126 -10.19 -7.54 -6.55
N TYR A 127 -10.90 -8.56 -6.09
CA TYR A 127 -12.12 -8.36 -5.28
C TYR A 127 -11.83 -7.58 -4.00
N LEU A 128 -10.75 -7.91 -3.29
CA LEU A 128 -10.34 -7.17 -2.09
C LEU A 128 -10.06 -5.69 -2.38
N GLN A 129 -9.38 -5.38 -3.48
CA GLN A 129 -9.12 -3.99 -3.88
C GLN A 129 -10.42 -3.23 -4.16
N VAL A 130 -11.38 -3.86 -4.85
CA VAL A 130 -12.69 -3.26 -5.10
C VAL A 130 -13.45 -3.02 -3.80
N PHE A 131 -13.43 -3.96 -2.85
CA PHE A 131 -14.03 -3.78 -1.52
C PHE A 131 -13.41 -2.62 -0.74
N ILE A 132 -12.08 -2.53 -0.73
CA ILE A 132 -11.36 -1.42 -0.08
C ILE A 132 -11.76 -0.09 -0.72
N LEU A 133 -11.88 -0.02 -2.04
CA LEU A 133 -12.29 1.19 -2.74
C LEU A 133 -13.74 1.57 -2.44
N LEU A 134 -14.65 0.58 -2.42
CA LEU A 134 -16.06 0.76 -2.10
C LEU A 134 -16.30 1.24 -0.67
N ILE A 135 -15.45 0.87 0.28
CA ILE A 135 -15.54 1.33 1.68
C ILE A 135 -14.75 2.64 1.88
N GLY A 136 -13.57 2.73 1.25
CA GLY A 136 -12.64 3.84 1.41
C GLY A 136 -13.21 5.16 0.86
N LEU A 137 -13.82 5.15 -0.34
CA LEU A 137 -14.36 6.37 -0.94
C LEU A 137 -15.53 6.97 -0.16
N PRO A 138 -16.56 6.20 0.26
CA PRO A 138 -17.62 6.75 1.11
C PRO A 138 -17.13 7.21 2.48
N THR A 139 -16.16 6.51 3.08
CA THR A 139 -15.57 6.93 4.36
C THR A 139 -14.85 8.26 4.21
N LEU A 140 -14.06 8.44 3.16
CA LEU A 140 -13.39 9.71 2.87
C LEU A 140 -14.40 10.84 2.60
N GLY A 141 -15.44 10.56 1.81
CA GLY A 141 -16.52 11.50 1.55
C GLY A 141 -17.26 11.92 2.82
N TYR A 142 -17.55 10.97 3.72
CA TYR A 142 -18.16 11.24 5.01
C TYR A 142 -17.28 12.11 5.91
N ILE A 143 -15.97 11.83 5.96
CA ILE A 143 -15.01 12.64 6.73
C ILE A 143 -14.99 14.08 6.22
N ILE A 144 -14.89 14.29 4.91
CA ILE A 144 -14.89 15.64 4.30
C ILE A 144 -16.20 16.36 4.64
N TYR A 145 -17.34 15.70 4.48
CA TYR A 145 -18.65 16.26 4.82
C TYR A 145 -18.72 16.67 6.30
N LYS A 146 -18.24 15.80 7.21
CA LYS A 146 -18.23 16.06 8.64
C LYS A 146 -17.34 17.24 9.01
N VAL A 147 -16.12 17.30 8.48
CA VAL A 147 -15.19 18.42 8.72
C VAL A 147 -15.80 19.74 8.28
N GLN A 148 -16.40 19.80 7.09
CA GLN A 148 -17.07 21.01 6.62
C GLN A 148 -18.26 21.41 7.49
N SER A 149 -19.04 20.43 7.98
CA SER A 149 -20.14 20.69 8.91
C SER A 149 -19.63 21.24 10.23
N ASP A 150 -18.57 20.64 10.79
CA ASP A 150 -17.97 21.05 12.06
C ASP A 150 -17.36 22.47 11.95
N ASP A 151 -16.72 22.82 10.84
CA ASP A 151 -16.20 24.16 10.59
C ASP A 151 -17.31 25.21 10.52
N ARG A 152 -18.42 24.90 9.84
CA ARG A 152 -19.60 25.77 9.80
C ARG A 152 -20.20 25.97 11.19
N GLN A 153 -20.29 24.90 11.98
CA GLN A 153 -20.79 24.96 13.35
C GLN A 153 -19.87 25.81 14.23
N ARG A 154 -18.55 25.62 14.15
CA ARG A 154 -17.56 26.43 14.87
C ARG A 154 -17.66 27.90 14.51
N LEU A 155 -17.72 28.23 13.22
CA LEU A 155 -17.87 29.62 12.77
C LEU A 155 -19.19 30.22 13.26
N SER A 156 -20.28 29.46 13.26
CA SER A 156 -21.56 29.93 13.82
C SER A 156 -21.49 30.21 15.33
N LEU A 157 -20.70 29.43 16.08
CA LEU A 157 -20.48 29.67 17.51
C LEU A 157 -19.64 30.92 17.75
N LEU A 158 -18.61 31.15 16.94
CA LEU A 158 -17.79 32.36 17.01
C LEU A 158 -18.59 33.62 16.67
N VAL A 159 -19.44 33.57 15.63
CA VAL A 159 -20.36 34.67 15.30
C VAL A 159 -21.30 34.94 16.47
N LYS A 160 -21.92 33.91 17.05
CA LYS A 160 -22.78 34.06 18.23
C LYS A 160 -22.02 34.60 19.44
N LEU A 161 -20.76 34.22 19.63
CA LEU A 161 -19.93 34.73 20.72
C LEU A 161 -19.67 36.23 20.54
N GLU A 162 -19.28 36.66 19.34
CA GLU A 162 -19.03 38.07 19.02
C GLU A 162 -20.29 38.93 19.12
N GLU A 163 -21.42 38.44 18.61
CA GLU A 163 -22.72 39.10 18.74
C GLU A 163 -23.13 39.27 20.21
N ASN A 164 -22.95 38.23 21.03
CA ASN A 164 -23.24 38.30 22.46
C ASN A 164 -22.28 39.25 23.20
N ASN A 165 -20.99 39.22 22.88
CA ASN A 165 -19.99 40.12 23.44
C ASN A 165 -20.37 41.59 23.15
N ARG A 166 -20.74 41.90 21.91
CA ARG A 166 -21.18 43.25 21.51
C ARG A 166 -22.48 43.67 22.17
N ARG A 167 -23.45 42.76 22.24
CA ARG A 167 -24.77 43.06 22.81
C ARG A 167 -24.71 43.29 24.32
N TYR A 168 -23.94 42.48 25.04
CA TYR A 168 -23.99 42.45 26.50
C TYR A 168 -22.81 43.12 27.18
N ILE A 169 -21.62 43.13 26.57
CA ILE A 169 -20.41 43.67 27.21
C ILE A 169 -20.09 45.04 26.64
N PHE A 170 -19.68 45.11 25.37
CA PHE A 170 -19.24 46.34 24.73
C PHE A 170 -19.30 46.24 23.20
N ASN A 171 -19.93 47.23 22.55
CA ASN A 171 -20.04 47.32 21.10
C ASN A 171 -19.12 48.43 20.54
N PRO A 172 -18.02 48.11 19.85
CA PRO A 172 -17.10 49.11 19.31
C PRO A 172 -17.65 49.86 18.08
N GLY A 173 -18.73 49.38 17.45
CA GLY A 173 -19.30 49.98 16.23
C GLY A 173 -18.61 49.60 14.92
N THR A 174 -17.63 48.69 14.95
CA THR A 174 -16.96 48.14 13.76
C THR A 174 -17.77 47.00 13.13
N GLU A 175 -17.53 46.67 11.85
CA GLU A 175 -18.18 45.51 11.22
C GLU A 175 -17.78 44.17 11.88
N VAL A 176 -18.71 43.23 11.90
CA VAL A 176 -18.48 41.88 12.45
C VAL A 176 -17.78 41.05 11.37
N ALA A 177 -16.45 41.11 11.33
CA ALA A 177 -15.63 40.24 10.50
C ALA A 177 -15.12 39.05 11.33
N VAL A 178 -15.86 37.94 11.30
CA VAL A 178 -15.43 36.68 11.95
C VAL A 178 -14.61 35.86 10.95
N THR A 179 -13.46 36.39 10.59
CA THR A 179 -12.45 35.70 9.77
C THR A 179 -11.39 35.02 10.62
N ASP A 180 -11.20 35.48 11.86
CA ASP A 180 -10.17 34.98 12.78
C ASP A 180 -10.77 34.61 14.16
N PRO A 181 -10.80 33.31 14.51
CA PRO A 181 -11.21 32.84 15.84
C PRO A 181 -10.42 33.46 16.99
N GLU A 182 -9.11 33.67 16.82
CA GLU A 182 -8.26 34.23 17.89
C GLU A 182 -8.64 35.67 18.17
N HIS A 183 -8.94 36.45 17.13
CA HIS A 183 -9.38 37.83 17.27
C HIS A 183 -10.71 37.94 18.02
N VAL A 184 -11.71 37.10 17.70
CA VAL A 184 -13.01 37.11 18.40
C VAL A 184 -12.87 36.75 19.88
N ILE A 185 -12.10 35.70 20.19
CA ILE A 185 -11.86 35.28 21.56
C ILE A 185 -11.07 36.37 22.32
N GLY A 186 -10.03 36.92 21.69
CA GLY A 186 -9.22 38.00 22.23
C GLY A 186 -10.05 39.25 22.56
N ASN A 187 -10.92 39.69 21.65
CA ASN A 187 -11.82 40.83 21.90
C ASN A 187 -12.78 40.58 23.07
N SER A 188 -13.31 39.35 23.19
CA SER A 188 -14.16 38.98 24.33
C SER A 188 -13.38 39.02 25.66
N ILE A 189 -12.15 38.51 25.68
CA ILE A 189 -11.28 38.55 26.87
C ILE A 189 -10.93 40.00 27.25
N VAL A 190 -10.52 40.82 26.27
CA VAL A 190 -10.18 42.23 26.51
C VAL A 190 -11.38 42.99 27.05
N ASN A 191 -12.56 42.82 26.46
CA ASN A 191 -13.78 43.46 26.94
C ASN A 191 -14.14 43.05 28.38
N LEU A 192 -13.95 41.78 28.73
CA LEU A 192 -14.17 41.29 30.10
C LEU A 192 -13.13 41.83 31.08
N GLN A 193 -11.86 41.91 30.68
CA GLN A 193 -10.79 42.51 31.50
C GLN A 193 -11.06 44.00 31.75
N GLN A 194 -11.44 44.75 30.72
CA GLN A 194 -11.85 46.15 30.85
C GLN A 194 -13.05 46.31 31.78
N ALA A 195 -14.03 45.41 31.70
CA ALA A 195 -15.16 45.41 32.63
C ALA A 195 -14.70 45.25 34.09
N SER A 196 -13.80 44.29 34.34
CA SER A 196 -13.25 44.03 35.67
C SER A 196 -12.47 45.24 36.20
N GLU A 197 -11.54 45.77 35.41
CA GLU A 197 -10.71 46.93 35.77
C GLU A 197 -11.54 48.19 36.02
N PHE A 198 -12.60 48.40 35.24
CA PHE A 198 -13.51 49.52 35.43
C PHE A 198 -14.29 49.42 36.74
N ILE A 199 -14.79 48.23 37.08
CA ILE A 199 -15.48 47.96 38.35
C ILE A 199 -14.52 48.17 39.53
N GLU A 200 -13.29 47.65 39.44
CA GLU A 200 -12.26 47.80 40.46
C GLU A 200 -11.95 49.27 40.72
N ASN A 201 -11.69 50.06 39.67
CA ASN A 201 -11.43 51.50 39.80
C ASN A 201 -12.59 52.27 40.46
N ILE A 202 -13.85 51.95 40.12
CA ILE A 202 -15.01 52.57 40.75
C ILE A 202 -15.08 52.20 42.23
N SER A 203 -14.80 50.94 42.58
CA SER A 203 -14.84 50.45 43.96
C SER A 203 -13.77 51.10 44.85
N GLU A 204 -12.63 51.47 44.29
CA GLU A 204 -11.57 52.23 44.96
C GLU A 204 -11.85 53.74 45.06
N GLY A 205 -13.01 54.20 44.59
CA GLY A 205 -13.40 55.61 44.60
C GLY A 205 -12.72 56.46 43.51
N LYS A 206 -12.11 55.83 42.50
CA LYS A 206 -11.51 56.51 41.33
C LYS A 206 -12.57 56.79 40.26
N TYR A 207 -13.48 57.71 40.54
CA TYR A 207 -14.58 58.06 39.62
C TYR A 207 -14.15 58.72 38.31
N THR A 208 -12.88 59.11 38.18
CA THR A 208 -12.32 59.65 36.93
C THR A 208 -12.03 58.57 35.88
N ALA A 209 -12.06 57.29 36.24
CA ALA A 209 -11.83 56.19 35.30
C ALA A 209 -12.87 56.22 34.16
N GLN A 210 -12.40 56.05 32.92
CA GLN A 210 -13.22 55.98 31.72
C GLN A 210 -13.14 54.59 31.12
N TRP A 211 -14.24 54.13 30.51
CA TRP A 211 -14.23 52.87 29.79
C TRP A 211 -13.39 53.00 28.52
N THR A 212 -12.31 52.24 28.43
CA THR A 212 -11.39 52.27 27.29
C THR A 212 -12.12 51.92 25.99
N GLY A 213 -12.13 52.85 25.03
CA GLY A 213 -12.77 52.66 23.72
C GLY A 213 -14.23 53.16 23.62
N LEU A 214 -14.85 53.58 24.74
CA LEU A 214 -16.15 54.25 24.69
C LEU A 214 -15.95 55.71 24.22
N CYS A 215 -16.57 56.09 23.11
CA CYS A 215 -16.52 57.43 22.53
C CYS A 215 -17.91 57.89 22.08
N GLU A 216 -18.08 59.17 21.75
CA GLU A 216 -19.38 59.71 21.32
C GLU A 216 -19.98 58.93 20.15
N ALA A 217 -19.15 58.40 19.24
CA ALA A 217 -19.59 57.65 18.07
C ALA A 217 -20.21 56.28 18.39
N ASN A 218 -19.81 55.63 19.50
CA ASN A 218 -20.32 54.30 19.89
C ASN A 218 -21.09 54.31 21.22
N GLN A 219 -21.25 55.47 21.86
CA GLN A 219 -21.98 55.61 23.11
C GLN A 219 -23.45 55.19 23.00
N GLU A 220 -24.08 55.54 21.88
CA GLU A 220 -25.46 55.13 21.57
C GLU A 220 -25.61 53.60 21.46
N LEU A 221 -24.61 52.93 20.87
CA LEU A 221 -24.59 51.47 20.70
C LEU A 221 -24.41 50.72 22.02
N ASN A 222 -23.94 51.41 23.07
CA ASN A 222 -23.61 50.84 24.37
C ASN A 222 -24.60 51.19 25.47
N LYS A 223 -25.69 51.91 25.18
CA LYS A 223 -26.68 52.33 26.21
C LYS A 223 -27.19 51.19 27.09
N THR A 224 -27.35 49.99 26.51
CA THR A 224 -27.89 48.81 27.19
C THR A 224 -26.83 47.77 27.56
N SER A 225 -25.59 47.94 27.10
CA SER A 225 -24.46 47.03 27.38
C SER A 225 -23.89 47.26 28.78
N LEU A 226 -23.04 46.34 29.25
CA LEU A 226 -22.36 46.44 30.52
C LEU A 226 -21.53 47.74 30.60
N ALA A 227 -20.79 48.07 29.53
CA ALA A 227 -20.00 49.28 29.45
C ALA A 227 -20.84 50.56 29.69
N GLY A 228 -21.99 50.69 29.01
CA GLY A 228 -22.85 51.86 29.19
C GLY A 228 -23.55 51.90 30.55
N ARG A 229 -24.01 50.75 31.06
CA ARG A 229 -24.62 50.67 32.40
C ARG A 229 -23.63 51.05 33.50
N LEU A 230 -22.41 50.52 33.44
CA LEU A 230 -21.36 50.84 34.41
C LEU A 230 -20.94 52.32 34.31
N THR A 231 -20.84 52.86 33.09
CA THR A 231 -20.52 54.29 32.90
C THR A 231 -21.60 55.20 33.48
N ASN A 232 -22.89 54.85 33.31
CA ASN A 232 -24.01 55.56 33.91
C ASN A 232 -23.99 55.46 35.45
N MET A 233 -23.74 54.26 35.98
CA MET A 233 -23.61 54.04 37.42
C MET A 233 -22.48 54.87 38.04
N ARG A 234 -21.32 54.92 37.37
CA ARG A 234 -20.19 55.78 37.77
C ARG A 234 -20.59 57.25 37.83
N ALA A 235 -21.29 57.76 36.81
CA ALA A 235 -21.72 59.16 36.76
C ALA A 235 -22.69 59.50 37.92
N GLN A 236 -23.59 58.57 38.26
CA GLN A 236 -24.47 58.71 39.42
C GLN A 236 -23.69 58.71 40.74
N LEU A 237 -22.71 57.80 40.90
CA LEU A 237 -21.85 57.76 42.10
C LEU A 237 -21.02 59.04 42.26
N GLU A 238 -20.46 59.57 41.16
CA GLU A 238 -19.71 60.81 41.18
C GLU A 238 -20.60 62.01 41.55
N GLN A 239 -21.83 62.08 41.03
CA GLN A 239 -22.78 63.11 41.40
C GLN A 239 -23.14 63.04 42.89
N MET A 240 -23.44 61.83 43.40
CA MET A 240 -23.74 61.64 44.82
C MET A 240 -22.57 62.05 45.71
N LYS A 241 -21.33 61.69 45.35
CA LYS A 241 -20.14 62.12 46.09
C LYS A 241 -19.97 63.64 46.11
N ARG A 242 -20.14 64.31 44.97
CA ARG A 242 -20.07 65.79 44.90
C ARG A 242 -21.18 66.46 45.72
N GLU A 243 -22.36 65.85 45.78
CA GLU A 243 -23.47 66.32 46.62
C GLU A 243 -23.17 66.12 48.12
N GLU A 244 -22.55 65.00 48.50
CA GLU A 244 -22.10 64.75 49.88
C GLU A 244 -20.99 65.73 50.31
N GLU A 245 -19.98 65.94 49.48
CA GLU A 245 -18.91 66.91 49.74
C GLU A 245 -19.48 68.33 49.97
N ARG A 246 -20.43 68.76 49.12
CA ARG A 246 -21.13 70.05 49.31
C ARG A 246 -21.95 70.14 50.61
N ARG A 247 -22.44 69.02 51.14
CA ARG A 247 -23.18 68.99 52.41
C ARG A 247 -22.27 69.03 53.63
N LEU A 248 -21.03 68.58 53.51
CA LEU A 248 -20.04 68.59 54.59
C LEU A 248 -19.35 69.96 54.74
N ASP A 249 -19.33 70.74 53.66
CA ASP A 249 -18.78 72.11 53.63
C ASP A 249 -19.79 73.20 54.04
N GLN A 250 -21.03 72.82 54.41
CA GLN A 250 -22.10 73.70 54.92
C GLN A 250 -22.32 73.49 56.42
#